data_AF-J7F536-F1
#
_entry.id   AF-J7F536-F1
#
_cell.length_a   1.000
_cell.length_b   1.000
_cell.length_c   1.000
_cell.angle_alpha   90.00
_cell.angle_beta   90.00
_cell.angle_gamma   90.00
#
_symmetry.space_group_name_H-M   'P 1'
#
loop_
_entity.id
_entity.type
_entity.pdbx_description
1 polymer ?
#
loop_
_entity_poly.entity_id
_entity_poly.type
_entity_poly.pdbx_seq_one_letter_code
_entity_poly.pdbx_strand_id
1 'polypeptide(L)'
;PFSMALLGWLFIGGLFRPYLPADQINSYIAGLILLAAAPCTAMVFVWSNLSEGEPHFTLSQVALNDLIMVVAFAPIVGLLLGLSAITVPWDTLLLSVGLYIVVPVVLAQGLRKGLLASGANTRLQAVLARLGPLSLLALLGTLVLLFGFQGEHILAQPLVIALLAIPILIQVYFNSGLAYLLNRV
;
A
#
# COMPACT_ATOMS: atom_id res chain seq x y z
N PRO A 1 -2.42 1.95 9.44
CA PRO A 1 -2.06 3.38 9.58
C PRO A 1 -1.87 3.91 11.02
N PHE A 2 -2.82 3.77 11.96
CA PHE A 2 -2.75 4.39 13.30
C PHE A 2 -1.55 3.93 14.14
N SER A 3 -1.27 2.62 14.17
CA SER A 3 -0.07 2.09 14.83
C SER A 3 1.22 2.64 14.21
N MET A 4 1.23 2.90 12.89
CA MET A 4 2.39 3.54 12.25
C MET A 4 2.51 5.00 12.63
N ALA A 5 1.41 5.73 12.77
CA ALA A 5 1.44 7.11 13.22
C ALA A 5 2.07 7.20 14.62
N LEU A 6 1.70 6.29 15.53
CA LEU A 6 2.30 6.19 16.85
C LEU A 6 3.80 5.83 16.78
N LEU A 7 4.17 4.82 15.99
CA LEU A 7 5.56 4.41 15.82
C LEU A 7 6.40 5.51 15.15
N GLY A 8 5.86 6.21 14.16
CA GLY A 8 6.50 7.35 13.50
C GLY A 8 6.73 8.49 14.47
N TRP A 9 5.73 8.86 15.27
CA TRP A 9 5.88 9.87 16.31
C TRP A 9 6.94 9.47 17.36
N LEU A 10 6.93 8.22 17.84
CA LEU A 10 7.86 7.72 18.85
C LEU A 10 9.29 7.61 18.34
N PHE A 11 9.49 6.90 17.22
CA PHE A 11 10.81 6.61 16.67
C PHE A 11 11.37 7.79 15.89
N ILE A 12 10.62 8.41 14.98
CA ILE A 12 11.15 9.48 14.11
C ILE A 12 11.06 10.84 14.81
N GLY A 13 9.92 11.13 15.44
CA GLY A 13 9.69 12.40 16.14
C GLY A 13 10.41 12.51 17.49
N GLY A 14 10.72 11.38 18.13
CA GLY A 14 11.37 11.27 19.43
C GLY A 14 12.79 10.70 19.34
N LEU A 15 12.89 9.37 19.29
CA LEU A 15 14.14 8.62 19.51
C LEU A 15 15.25 8.93 18.48
N PHE A 16 14.88 9.04 17.21
CA PHE A 16 15.81 9.23 16.09
C PHE A 16 15.91 10.67 15.61
N ARG A 17 15.15 11.59 16.24
CA ARG A 17 15.19 13.03 15.94
C ARG A 17 16.60 13.62 15.81
N PRO A 18 17.58 13.34 16.69
CA PRO A 18 18.92 13.92 16.57
C PRO A 18 19.76 13.33 15.42
N TYR A 19 19.36 12.18 14.88
CA TYR A 19 20.06 11.47 13.80
C TYR A 19 19.43 11.72 12.42
N LEU A 20 18.35 12.50 12.36
CA LEU A 20 17.60 12.78 11.14
C LEU A 20 17.67 14.27 10.78
N PRO A 21 17.66 14.62 9.47
CA PRO A 21 17.56 16.01 9.03
C PRO A 21 16.29 16.67 9.60
N ALA A 22 16.47 17.76 10.35
CA ALA A 22 15.39 18.40 11.10
C ALA A 22 14.25 18.92 10.19
N ASP A 23 14.57 19.27 8.95
CA ASP A 23 13.66 19.72 7.90
C ASP A 23 12.79 18.59 7.33
N GLN A 24 13.20 17.33 7.46
CA GLN A 24 12.55 16.19 6.81
C GLN A 24 11.77 15.27 7.76
N ILE A 25 11.86 15.49 9.08
CA ILE A 25 11.17 14.66 10.09
C ILE A 25 9.68 14.51 9.79
N ASN A 26 8.99 15.63 9.53
CA ASN A 26 7.56 15.62 9.25
C ASN A 26 7.24 14.88 7.96
N SER A 27 8.08 15.06 6.93
CA SER A 27 7.95 14.34 5.65
C SER A 27 8.15 12.84 5.81
N TYR A 28 9.10 12.40 6.65
CA TYR A 28 9.30 10.98 6.94
C TYR A 28 8.14 10.37 7.73
N ILE A 29 7.61 11.07 8.74
CA ILE A 29 6.43 10.62 9.48
C ILE A 29 5.21 10.51 8.54
N ALA A 30 4.98 11.50 7.70
CA ALA A 30 3.94 11.44 6.67
C ALA A 30 4.13 10.26 5.72
N GLY A 31 5.36 10.06 5.24
CA GLY A 31 5.71 8.94 4.37
C GLY A 31 5.40 7.59 5.01
N LEU A 32 5.76 7.40 6.29
CA LEU A 32 5.44 6.19 7.04
C LEU A 32 3.93 5.97 7.20
N ILE A 33 3.19 7.03 7.52
CA ILE A 33 1.72 6.96 7.65
C ILE A 33 1.07 6.59 6.32
N LEU A 34 1.49 7.24 5.24
CA LEU A 34 1.00 6.98 3.88
C LEU A 34 1.31 5.54 3.45
N LEU A 35 2.54 5.07 3.69
CA LEU A 35 2.94 3.70 3.42
C LEU A 35 2.06 2.68 4.19
N ALA A 36 1.78 2.95 5.46
CA ALA A 36 0.95 2.09 6.30
C ALA A 36 -0.57 2.24 6.09
N ALA A 37 -0.98 3.24 5.33
CA ALA A 37 -2.35 3.42 4.87
C ALA A 37 -2.55 2.75 3.51
N ALA A 38 -1.54 2.75 2.64
CA ALA A 38 -1.64 2.21 1.29
C ALA A 38 -2.00 0.70 1.30
N PRO A 39 -2.97 0.28 0.47
CA PRO A 39 -3.32 -1.13 0.36
C PRO A 39 -2.30 -1.84 -0.53
N CYS A 40 -1.96 -3.07 -0.19
CA CYS A 40 -1.10 -3.91 -1.00
C CYS A 40 -1.89 -5.14 -1.46
N THR A 41 -2.35 -5.13 -2.71
CA THR A 41 -3.26 -6.17 -3.22
C THR A 41 -2.50 -7.27 -3.96
N ALA A 42 -1.66 -6.89 -4.93
CA ALA A 42 -0.94 -7.83 -5.77
C ALA A 42 0.09 -8.68 -5.01
N MET A 43 0.87 -8.07 -4.11
CA MET A 43 1.94 -8.78 -3.42
C MET A 43 1.39 -9.82 -2.43
N VAL A 44 0.26 -9.54 -1.79
CA VAL A 44 -0.37 -10.46 -0.83
C VAL A 44 -0.79 -11.76 -1.52
N PHE A 45 -1.27 -11.71 -2.76
CA PHE A 45 -1.55 -12.92 -3.54
C PHE A 45 -0.30 -13.74 -3.85
N VAL A 46 0.80 -13.08 -4.22
CA VAL A 46 2.07 -13.76 -4.50
C VAL A 46 2.59 -14.46 -3.23
N TRP A 47 2.60 -13.75 -2.09
CA TRP A 47 3.02 -14.34 -0.82
C TRP A 47 2.11 -15.48 -0.37
N SER A 48 0.79 -15.30 -0.46
CA SER A 48 -0.18 -16.36 -0.14
C SER A 48 0.04 -17.60 -1.00
N ASN A 49 0.34 -17.44 -2.29
CA ASN A 49 0.61 -18.58 -3.16
C ASN A 49 1.94 -19.27 -2.82
N LEU A 50 2.98 -18.50 -2.45
CA LEU A 50 4.28 -19.03 -2.03
C LEU A 50 4.23 -19.73 -0.66
N SER A 51 3.32 -19.33 0.23
CA SER A 51 3.15 -19.90 1.56
C SER A 51 2.06 -20.96 1.64
N GLU A 52 1.55 -21.47 0.51
CA GLU A 52 0.45 -22.43 0.43
C GLU A 52 -0.82 -21.96 1.18
N GLY A 53 -1.06 -20.65 1.23
CA GLY A 53 -2.23 -20.04 1.84
C GLY A 53 -3.50 -20.25 1.02
N GLU A 54 -4.66 -20.18 1.68
CA GLU A 54 -5.96 -20.41 1.05
C GLU A 54 -6.37 -19.24 0.13
N PRO A 55 -6.46 -19.42 -1.20
CA PRO A 55 -6.64 -18.32 -2.14
C PRO A 55 -7.99 -17.60 -2.04
N HIS A 56 -9.07 -18.29 -1.67
CA HIS A 56 -10.40 -17.68 -1.57
C HIS A 56 -10.53 -16.73 -0.38
N PHE A 57 -9.90 -17.08 0.74
CA PHE A 57 -9.80 -16.27 1.94
C PHE A 57 -8.94 -15.04 1.68
N THR A 58 -7.78 -15.22 1.07
CA THR A 58 -6.91 -14.11 0.65
C THR A 58 -7.65 -13.16 -0.29
N LEU A 59 -8.37 -13.68 -1.28
CA LEU A 59 -9.18 -12.88 -2.19
C LEU A 59 -10.28 -12.09 -1.47
N SER A 60 -10.98 -12.72 -0.54
CA SER A 60 -12.05 -12.09 0.23
C SER A 60 -11.53 -10.96 1.11
N GLN A 61 -10.37 -11.17 1.75
CA GLN A 61 -9.72 -10.17 2.61
C GLN A 61 -9.20 -8.97 1.81
N VAL A 62 -8.55 -9.23 0.67
CA VAL A 62 -8.08 -8.17 -0.23
C VAL A 62 -9.26 -7.36 -0.77
N ALA A 63 -10.34 -8.02 -1.19
CA ALA A 63 -11.54 -7.35 -1.70
C ALA A 63 -12.22 -6.48 -0.62
N LEU A 64 -12.32 -6.97 0.61
CA LEU A 64 -12.87 -6.20 1.73
C LEU A 64 -11.99 -4.98 2.05
N ASN A 65 -10.67 -5.19 2.11
CA ASN A 65 -9.71 -4.12 2.36
C ASN A 65 -9.81 -3.03 1.28
N ASP A 66 -9.84 -3.40 0.00
CA ASP A 66 -9.93 -2.45 -1.11
C ASP A 66 -11.23 -1.65 -1.07
N LEU A 67 -12.36 -2.30 -0.75
CA LEU A 67 -13.65 -1.64 -0.61
C LEU A 67 -13.64 -0.61 0.53
N ILE A 68 -13.11 -0.98 1.69
CA ILE A 68 -12.93 -0.05 2.82
C ILE A 68 -12.07 1.14 2.37
N MET A 69 -10.98 0.86 1.65
CA MET A 69 -10.01 1.87 1.24
C MET A 69 -10.56 2.90 0.26
N VAL A 70 -11.44 2.52 -0.66
CA VAL A 70 -12.10 3.47 -1.59
C VAL A 70 -12.77 4.63 -0.84
N VAL A 71 -13.37 4.35 0.33
CA VAL A 71 -14.10 5.34 1.12
C VAL A 71 -13.26 5.90 2.26
N ALA A 72 -12.49 5.05 2.94
CA ALA A 72 -11.82 5.39 4.18
C ALA A 72 -10.41 5.97 3.98
N PHE A 73 -9.76 5.78 2.82
CA PHE A 73 -8.39 6.22 2.60
C PHE A 73 -8.22 7.74 2.76
N ALA A 74 -8.98 8.53 1.98
CA ALA A 74 -8.87 9.99 2.02
C ALA A 74 -9.22 10.58 3.41
N PRO A 75 -10.32 10.17 4.08
CA PRO A 75 -10.61 10.61 5.44
C PRO A 75 -9.53 10.24 6.47
N ILE A 76 -9.04 9.00 6.45
CA ILE A 76 -8.03 8.52 7.42
C ILE A 76 -6.71 9.26 7.22
N VAL A 77 -6.25 9.40 5.97
CA VAL A 77 -5.01 10.10 5.66
C VAL A 77 -5.14 11.59 5.99
N GLY A 78 -6.26 12.22 5.64
CA GLY A 78 -6.53 13.62 5.97
C GLY A 78 -6.51 13.87 7.49
N LEU A 79 -7.14 12.99 8.28
CA LEU A 79 -7.12 13.05 9.74
C LEU A 79 -5.70 12.91 10.29
N LEU A 80 -4.96 11.88 9.86
CA LEU A 80 -3.63 11.58 10.41
C LEU A 80 -2.56 12.61 10.03
N LEU A 81 -2.62 13.14 8.81
CA LEU A 81 -1.70 14.19 8.36
C LEU A 81 -2.06 15.55 8.98
N GLY A 82 -3.36 15.84 9.16
CA GLY A 82 -3.83 17.03 9.86
C GLY A 82 -3.38 17.06 11.32
N LEU A 83 -3.41 15.91 12.02
CA LEU A 83 -2.86 15.76 13.37
C LEU A 83 -1.34 15.92 13.43
N SER A 84 -0.64 15.72 12.31
CA SER A 84 0.82 15.87 12.20
C SER A 84 1.23 17.30 11.77
N ALA A 85 0.31 18.26 11.75
CA ALA A 85 0.51 19.65 11.33
C ALA A 85 1.02 19.82 9.88
N ILE A 86 0.75 18.84 9.02
CA ILE A 86 1.12 18.87 7.60
C ILE A 86 -0.09 19.33 6.80
N THR A 87 0.08 20.35 5.96
CA THR A 87 -0.97 20.82 5.07
C THR A 87 -1.37 19.72 4.10
N VAL A 88 -2.60 19.24 4.23
CA VAL A 88 -3.15 18.17 3.39
C VAL A 88 -3.55 18.76 2.03
N PRO A 89 -2.94 18.34 0.91
CA PRO A 89 -3.32 18.82 -0.41
C PRO A 89 -4.57 18.07 -0.88
N TRP A 90 -5.75 18.50 -0.41
CA TRP A 90 -7.04 17.85 -0.69
C TRP A 90 -7.34 17.74 -2.19
N ASP A 91 -7.02 18.77 -2.97
CA ASP A 91 -7.21 18.75 -4.42
C ASP A 91 -6.41 17.61 -5.08
N THR A 92 -5.13 17.49 -4.70
CA THR A 92 -4.23 16.44 -5.20
C THR A 92 -4.66 15.05 -4.73
N LEU A 93 -5.10 14.92 -3.48
CA LEU A 93 -5.58 13.64 -2.95
C LEU A 93 -6.85 13.19 -3.65
N LEU A 94 -7.84 14.07 -3.82
CA LEU A 94 -9.11 13.75 -4.50
C LEU A 94 -8.87 13.42 -5.98
N LEU A 95 -8.01 14.18 -6.65
CA LEU A 95 -7.60 13.88 -8.03
C LEU A 95 -6.91 12.51 -8.12
N SER A 96 -5.99 12.23 -7.20
CA SER A 96 -5.28 10.94 -7.16
C SER A 96 -6.23 9.77 -6.90
N VAL A 97 -7.18 9.90 -5.97
CA VAL A 97 -8.20 8.87 -5.71
C VAL A 97 -9.09 8.68 -6.94
N GLY A 98 -9.55 9.77 -7.56
CA GLY A 98 -10.37 9.70 -8.77
C GLY A 98 -9.64 8.98 -9.92
N LEU A 99 -8.40 9.39 -10.19
CA LEU A 99 -7.64 8.91 -11.34
C LEU A 99 -7.03 7.52 -11.13
N TYR A 100 -6.48 7.23 -9.95
CA TYR A 100 -5.78 5.97 -9.68
C TYR A 100 -6.67 4.89 -9.06
N ILE A 101 -7.83 5.23 -8.49
CA ILE A 101 -8.75 4.25 -7.87
C ILE A 101 -10.07 4.17 -8.65
N VAL A 102 -10.81 5.29 -8.74
CA VAL A 102 -12.18 5.27 -9.28
C VAL A 102 -12.21 4.91 -10.76
N VAL A 103 -11.38 5.57 -11.58
CA VAL A 103 -11.33 5.31 -13.04
C VAL A 103 -10.98 3.86 -13.37
N PRO A 104 -9.90 3.26 -12.83
CA PRO A 104 -9.58 1.85 -13.06
C PRO A 104 -10.71 0.89 -12.65
N VAL A 105 -11.37 1.15 -11.51
CA VAL A 105 -12.49 0.32 -11.03
C VAL A 105 -13.67 0.38 -12.00
N VAL A 106 -14.05 1.58 -12.46
CA VAL A 106 -15.15 1.74 -13.42
C VAL A 106 -14.86 1.02 -14.74
N LEU A 107 -13.63 1.18 -15.27
CA LEU A 107 -13.20 0.50 -16.48
C LEU A 107 -13.20 -1.04 -16.32
N ALA A 108 -12.66 -1.54 -15.20
CA ALA A 108 -12.65 -2.96 -14.90
C ALA A 108 -14.06 -3.55 -14.79
N GLN A 109 -14.99 -2.84 -14.15
CA GLN A 109 -16.39 -3.27 -14.03
C GLN A 109 -17.12 -3.25 -15.37
N GLY A 110 -16.86 -2.24 -16.21
CA GLY A 110 -17.39 -2.17 -17.57
C GLY A 110 -16.92 -3.34 -18.44
N LEU A 111 -15.61 -3.62 -18.43
CA LEU A 111 -15.01 -4.77 -19.11
C LEU A 111 -15.59 -6.09 -18.60
N ARG A 112 -15.68 -6.28 -17.27
CA ARG A 112 -16.25 -7.48 -16.66
C ARG A 112 -17.69 -7.70 -17.10
N LYS A 113 -18.53 -6.65 -17.09
CA LYS A 113 -19.94 -6.74 -17.52
C LYS A 113 -20.04 -7.14 -19.00
N GLY A 114 -19.23 -6.53 -19.87
CA GLY A 114 -19.20 -6.87 -21.30
C GLY A 114 -18.75 -8.31 -21.57
N LEU A 115 -17.74 -8.79 -20.84
CA LEU A 115 -17.24 -10.16 -20.98
C LEU A 115 -18.27 -11.19 -20.49
N LEU A 116 -18.96 -10.92 -19.37
CA LEU A 116 -19.97 -11.81 -18.80
C LEU A 116 -21.29 -11.81 -19.59
N ALA A 117 -21.63 -10.72 -20.29
CA ALA A 117 -22.83 -10.65 -21.13
C ALA A 117 -22.84 -11.69 -22.26
N SER A 118 -21.67 -12.23 -22.62
CA SER A 118 -21.52 -13.27 -23.63
C SER A 118 -21.75 -14.71 -23.13
N GLY A 119 -22.13 -14.88 -21.85
CA GLY A 119 -22.49 -16.17 -21.24
C GLY A 119 -21.32 -17.13 -20.96
N ALA A 120 -20.13 -16.88 -21.52
CA ALA A 120 -18.98 -17.76 -21.37
C ALA A 120 -18.03 -17.27 -20.27
N ASN A 121 -18.09 -17.91 -19.09
CA ASN A 121 -17.08 -17.75 -18.03
C ASN A 121 -15.64 -17.99 -18.57
N THR A 122 -15.52 -18.82 -19.60
CA THR A 122 -14.28 -19.12 -20.34
C THR A 122 -13.63 -17.88 -20.94
N ARG A 123 -14.40 -16.89 -21.40
CA ARG A 123 -13.87 -15.69 -22.04
C ARG A 123 -13.25 -14.73 -21.02
N LEU A 124 -13.87 -14.61 -19.84
CA LEU A 124 -13.31 -13.89 -18.70
C LEU A 124 -12.01 -14.54 -18.22
N GLN A 125 -12.01 -15.87 -18.07
CA GLN A 125 -10.81 -16.62 -17.66
C GLN A 125 -9.64 -16.44 -18.66
N ALA A 126 -9.91 -16.48 -19.96
CA ALA A 126 -8.88 -16.23 -20.97
C ALA A 126 -8.28 -14.82 -20.90
N VAL A 127 -9.10 -13.80 -20.61
CA VAL A 127 -8.63 -12.42 -20.41
C VAL A 127 -7.77 -12.31 -19.14
N LEU A 128 -8.23 -12.89 -18.02
CA LEU A 128 -7.48 -12.90 -16.76
C LEU A 128 -6.12 -13.58 -16.91
N ALA A 129 -6.07 -14.72 -17.61
CA ALA A 129 -4.82 -15.44 -17.88
C ALA A 129 -3.81 -14.61 -18.69
N ARG A 130 -4.26 -13.70 -19.56
CA ARG A 130 -3.40 -12.78 -20.31
C ARG A 130 -2.97 -11.55 -19.50
N LEU A 131 -3.86 -11.02 -18.67
CA LEU A 131 -3.60 -9.84 -17.84
C LEU A 131 -2.66 -10.13 -16.67
N GLY A 132 -2.68 -11.34 -16.11
CA GLY A 132 -1.80 -11.76 -15.02
C GLY A 132 -0.30 -11.46 -15.27
N PRO A 133 0.32 -12.02 -16.33
CA PRO A 133 1.74 -11.77 -16.62
C PRO A 133 2.02 -10.31 -16.98
N LEU A 134 1.09 -9.61 -17.65
CA LEU A 134 1.23 -8.18 -17.94
C LEU A 134 1.27 -7.34 -16.66
N SER A 135 0.41 -7.64 -15.69
CA SER A 135 0.41 -6.96 -14.38
C SER A 135 1.72 -7.20 -13.64
N LEU A 136 2.26 -8.41 -13.69
CA LEU A 136 3.55 -8.73 -13.07
C LEU A 136 4.69 -7.95 -13.73
N LEU A 137 4.73 -7.91 -15.06
CA LEU A 137 5.73 -7.13 -15.81
C LEU A 137 5.63 -5.64 -15.51
N ALA A 138 4.41 -5.08 -15.41
CA ALA A 138 4.21 -3.67 -15.06
C ALA A 138 4.66 -3.38 -13.62
N LEU A 139 4.38 -4.27 -12.66
CA LEU A 139 4.83 -4.14 -11.28
C LEU A 139 6.37 -4.17 -11.20
N LEU A 140 7.00 -5.15 -11.84
CA LEU A 140 8.46 -5.28 -11.88
C LEU A 140 9.11 -4.09 -12.60
N GLY A 141 8.53 -3.64 -13.71
CA GLY A 141 8.98 -2.45 -14.42
C GLY A 141 8.92 -1.20 -13.54
N THR A 142 7.83 -1.03 -12.78
CA THR A 142 7.68 0.07 -11.81
C THR A 142 8.75 -0.01 -10.72
N LEU A 143 9.06 -1.21 -10.23
CA LEU A 143 10.13 -1.42 -9.24
C LEU A 143 11.49 -1.03 -9.80
N VAL A 144 11.83 -1.49 -11.01
CA VAL A 144 13.10 -1.13 -11.67
C VAL A 144 13.21 0.38 -11.87
N LEU A 145 12.14 1.03 -12.32
CA LEU A 145 12.11 2.48 -12.50
C LEU A 145 12.26 3.22 -11.16
N LEU A 146 11.57 2.77 -10.10
CA LEU A 146 11.64 3.40 -8.78
C LEU A 146 13.06 3.32 -8.22
N PHE A 147 13.70 2.14 -8.26
CA PHE A 147 15.09 1.98 -7.82
C PHE A 147 16.08 2.71 -8.73
N GLY A 148 15.83 2.76 -10.03
CA GLY A 148 16.64 3.50 -10.99
C GLY A 148 16.62 5.01 -10.71
N PHE A 149 15.44 5.60 -10.47
CA PHE A 149 15.31 7.02 -10.18
C PHE A 149 15.71 7.40 -8.75
N GLN A 150 15.54 6.51 -7.78
CA GLN A 150 15.88 6.78 -6.37
C GLN A 150 17.28 6.29 -5.96
N GLY A 151 18.06 5.72 -6.89
CA GLY A 151 19.35 5.10 -6.60
C GLY A 151 20.35 6.02 -5.91
N GLU A 152 20.47 7.28 -6.36
CA GLU A 152 21.37 8.26 -5.75
C GLU A 152 20.98 8.57 -4.31
N HIS A 153 19.69 8.76 -4.04
CA HIS A 153 19.18 8.99 -2.68
C HIS A 153 19.43 7.78 -1.77
N ILE A 154 19.26 6.56 -2.29
CA ILE A 154 19.53 5.32 -1.56
C ILE A 154 21.00 5.23 -1.13
N LEU A 155 21.92 5.59 -2.03
CA LEU A 155 23.36 5.56 -1.74
C LEU A 155 23.81 6.71 -0.83
N ALA A 156 23.18 7.88 -0.95
CA ALA A 156 23.55 9.06 -0.17
C ALA A 156 23.08 9.01 1.29
N GLN A 157 21.97 8.32 1.59
CA GLN A 157 21.33 8.35 2.91
C GLN A 157 21.04 6.96 3.51
N PRO A 158 22.04 6.04 3.59
CA PRO A 158 21.81 4.68 4.07
C PRO A 158 21.39 4.62 5.55
N LEU A 159 21.94 5.52 6.38
CA LEU A 159 21.61 5.59 7.80
C LEU A 159 20.14 5.99 8.02
N VAL A 160 19.64 6.97 7.26
CA VAL A 160 18.24 7.41 7.34
C VAL A 160 17.33 6.25 6.97
N ILE A 161 17.63 5.53 5.88
CA ILE A 161 16.84 4.36 5.46
C ILE A 161 16.82 3.28 6.55
N ALA A 162 17.96 2.99 7.16
CA ALA A 162 18.05 2.01 8.24
C ALA A 162 17.19 2.43 9.46
N LEU A 163 17.22 3.72 9.84
CA LEU A 163 16.40 4.24 10.93
C LEU A 163 14.90 4.18 10.61
N LEU A 164 14.50 4.51 9.38
CA LEU A 164 13.11 4.39 8.92
C LEU A 164 12.64 2.94 8.84
N ALA A 165 13.54 1.99 8.54
CA ALA A 165 13.21 0.58 8.48
C ALA A 165 12.81 0.00 9.85
N ILE A 166 13.34 0.52 10.95
CA ILE A 166 13.05 0.02 12.31
C ILE A 166 11.55 0.05 12.65
N PRO A 167 10.85 1.21 12.64
CA PRO A 167 9.43 1.25 12.93
C PRO A 167 8.60 0.45 11.90
N ILE A 168 9.04 0.39 10.64
CA ILE A 168 8.37 -0.40 9.59
C ILE A 168 8.41 -1.89 9.96
N LEU A 169 9.60 -2.42 10.28
CA LEU A 169 9.78 -3.82 10.65
C LEU A 169 8.98 -4.17 11.91
N ILE A 170 9.07 -3.34 12.95
CA ILE A 170 8.28 -3.52 14.18
C ILE A 170 6.80 -3.62 13.85
N GLN A 171 6.28 -2.70 13.03
CA GLN A 171 4.87 -2.73 12.65
C GLN A 171 4.50 -3.99 11.88
N VAL A 172 5.29 -4.37 10.85
CA VAL A 172 5.00 -5.50 9.99
C VAL A 172 4.98 -6.80 10.79
N TYR A 173 5.98 -7.02 11.65
CA TYR A 173 6.03 -8.21 12.50
C TYR A 173 4.93 -8.21 13.57
N PHE A 174 4.64 -7.05 14.18
CA PHE A 174 3.56 -6.94 15.13
C PHE A 174 2.20 -7.28 14.49
N ASN A 175 1.88 -6.68 13.34
CA ASN A 175 0.60 -6.90 12.67
C ASN A 175 0.46 -8.35 12.16
N SER A 176 1.51 -8.87 11.53
CA SER A 176 1.52 -10.24 11.01
C SER A 176 1.44 -11.27 12.15
N GLY A 177 2.19 -11.04 13.24
CA GLY A 177 2.17 -11.90 14.42
C GLY A 177 0.81 -11.88 15.14
N LEU A 178 0.22 -10.69 15.32
CA LEU A 178 -1.11 -10.55 15.90
C LEU A 178 -2.17 -11.28 15.07
N ALA A 179 -2.17 -11.07 13.75
CA ALA A 179 -3.11 -11.74 12.85
C ALA A 179 -2.94 -13.26 12.87
N TYR A 180 -1.69 -13.76 12.86
CA TYR A 180 -1.41 -15.18 12.95
C TYR A 180 -1.90 -15.81 14.26
N LEU A 181 -1.63 -15.14 15.39
CA LEU A 181 -2.06 -15.63 16.70
C LEU A 181 -3.58 -15.63 16.85
N LEU A 182 -4.26 -14.57 16.38
CA LEU A 182 -5.72 -14.46 16.44
C LEU A 182 -6.42 -15.52 15.57
N ASN A 183 -5.85 -15.87 14.42
CA ASN A 183 -6.41 -16.92 13.56
C ASN A 183 -6.17 -18.35 14.10
N ARG A 184 -5.31 -18.51 15.11
CA ARG A 184 -5.01 -19.81 15.72
C ARG A 184 -5.95 -20.14 16.90
N VAL A 185 -6.62 -19.12 17.45
CA VAL A 185 -7.59 -19.22 18.54
C VAL A 185 -8.98 -19.49 17.95
#